data_AF-A0A3P7K652-F1
#
_entry.id   AF-A0A3P7K652-F1
#
_cell.length_a   1.000
_cell.length_b   1.000
_cell.length_c   1.000
_cell.angle_alpha   90.00
_cell.angle_beta   90.00
_cell.angle_gamma   90.00
#
_symmetry.space_group_name_H-M   'P 1'
#
loop_
_entity.id
_entity.type
_entity.pdbx_description
1 polymer ?
#
loop_
_entity_poly.entity_id
_entity_poly.type
_entity_poly.pdbx_seq_one_letter_code
_entity_poly.pdbx_strand_id
1 'polypeptide(L)' 'KKKKMQVKSTNNEHYRVKPVYGFVPKGEKYELMIIRLEGPPREDKFVVQWAEVPDEEDDPQAPFKAGAQAGEVILPVKAE' A
#
# COMPACT_ATOMS: atom_id res chain seq x y z
N LYS A 1 -16.37 2.73 10.33
CA LYS A 1 -14.92 2.47 10.44
C LYS A 1 -14.42 1.91 9.12
N LYS A 2 -13.95 2.80 8.25
CA LYS A 2 -13.15 2.44 7.08
C LYS A 2 -11.74 2.05 7.50
N LYS A 3 -11.14 1.09 6.80
CA LYS A 3 -9.71 0.86 6.87
C LYS A 3 -9.05 1.74 5.85
N LYS A 4 -7.84 2.13 6.15
CA LYS A 4 -7.07 3.00 5.32
C LYS A 4 -5.77 2.33 4.98
N MET A 5 -5.41 2.33 3.72
CA MET A 5 -4.30 1.59 3.18
C MET A 5 -3.24 2.54 2.62
N GLN A 6 -1.97 2.21 2.85
CA GLN A 6 -0.82 2.80 2.16
C GLN A 6 0.04 1.68 1.59
N VAL A 7 0.54 1.87 0.37
CA VAL A 7 1.50 0.96 -0.25
C VAL A 7 2.85 1.63 -0.35
N LYS A 8 3.89 0.94 0.14
CA LYS A 8 5.30 1.31 0.00
C LYS A 8 5.97 0.31 -0.92
N SER A 9 6.88 0.78 -1.77
CA SER A 9 7.71 -0.07 -2.63
C SER A 9 9.18 0.26 -2.39
N THR A 10 10.06 -0.74 -2.52
CA THR A 10 11.52 -0.51 -2.57
C THR A 10 12.00 0.02 -3.91
N ASN A 11 11.17 -0.08 -4.96
CA ASN A 11 11.53 0.31 -6.32
C ASN A 11 10.30 0.94 -6.99
N ASN A 12 10.33 2.27 -7.10
CA ASN A 12 9.29 3.05 -7.79
C ASN A 12 9.71 3.46 -9.21
N GLU A 13 10.96 3.18 -9.60
CA GLU A 13 11.47 3.48 -10.93
C GLU A 13 10.98 2.45 -11.94
N HIS A 14 11.01 1.17 -11.55
CA HIS A 14 10.65 0.05 -12.42
C HIS A 14 9.30 -0.57 -12.08
N TYR A 15 8.56 0.01 -11.15
CA TYR A 15 7.19 -0.40 -10.86
C TYR A 15 6.26 0.79 -10.73
N ARG A 16 5.09 0.66 -11.32
CA ARG A 16 3.97 1.58 -11.12
C ARG A 16 2.92 0.94 -10.23
N VAL A 17 2.69 1.52 -9.07
CA VAL A 17 1.67 1.08 -8.12
C VAL A 17 0.48 2.04 -8.18
N LYS A 18 -0.73 1.50 -8.35
CA LYS A 18 -1.96 2.28 -8.29
C LYS A 18 -3.08 1.51 -7.57
N PRO A 19 -3.76 2.13 -6.59
CA PRO A 19 -3.42 3.40 -5.93
C PRO A 19 -2.40 3.21 -4.80
N VAL A 20 -1.63 4.26 -4.49
CA VAL A 20 -0.63 4.23 -3.39
C VAL A 20 -1.30 4.43 -2.02
N TYR A 21 -2.42 5.16 -1.99
CA TYR A 21 -3.27 5.35 -0.82
C TYR A 21 -4.71 5.04 -1.18
N GLY A 22 -5.46 4.48 -0.23
CA GLY A 22 -6.88 4.20 -0.43
C GLY A 22 -7.63 3.99 0.86
N PHE A 23 -8.95 4.04 0.76
CA PHE A 23 -9.86 3.64 1.82
C PHE A 23 -10.53 2.34 1.42
N VAL A 24 -10.41 1.34 2.28
CA VAL A 24 -11.01 0.02 2.13
C VAL A 24 -12.22 -0.05 3.06
N PRO A 25 -13.45 -0.05 2.51
CA PRO A 25 -14.65 -0.20 3.33
C PRO A 25 -14.66 -1.56 4.04
N LYS A 26 -15.38 -1.65 5.16
CA LYS A 26 -15.44 -2.88 5.94
C LYS A 26 -16.18 -3.97 5.16
N GLY A 27 -15.55 -5.13 5.00
CA GLY A 27 -16.13 -6.29 4.30
C GLY A 27 -15.99 -6.26 2.79
N GLU A 28 -15.40 -5.20 2.25
CA GLU A 28 -15.18 -5.02 0.82
C GLU A 28 -13.74 -5.37 0.43
N LYS A 29 -13.56 -5.73 -0.85
CA LYS A 29 -12.23 -5.93 -1.43
C LYS A 29 -11.79 -4.65 -2.12
N TYR A 30 -10.49 -4.40 -2.11
CA TYR A 30 -9.90 -3.25 -2.78
C TYR A 30 -8.84 -3.73 -3.76
N GLU A 31 -8.92 -3.26 -4.99
CA GLU A 31 -8.00 -3.67 -6.05
C GLU A 31 -6.70 -2.85 -5.98
N LEU A 32 -5.56 -3.54 -5.99
CA LEU A 32 -4.22 -2.95 -6.05
C LEU A 32 -3.55 -3.41 -7.33
N MET A 33 -3.20 -2.46 -8.20
CA MET A 33 -2.52 -2.72 -9.46
C MET A 33 -1.03 -2.40 -9.34
N ILE A 34 -0.18 -3.39 -9.64
CA ILE A 34 1.27 -3.26 -9.69
C ILE A 34 1.71 -3.61 -11.12
N ILE A 35 2.30 -2.65 -11.82
CA ILE A 35 2.77 -2.80 -13.20
C ILE A 35 4.30 -2.77 -13.17
N ARG A 36 4.95 -3.86 -13.61
CA ARG A 36 6.40 -3.89 -13.84
C ARG A 36 6.73 -3.15 -15.14
N LEU A 37 7.70 -2.26 -15.07
CA LEU A 37 8.29 -1.57 -16.22
C LEU A 37 9.61 -2.25 -16.60
N GLU A 38 10.09 -1.97 -17.81
CA GLU A 38 11.39 -2.45 -18.29
C GLU A 38 12.50 -2.01 -17.32
N GLY A 39 13.31 -2.97 -16.87
CA GLY A 39 14.35 -2.73 -15.89
C GLY A 39 15.14 -3.99 -15.56
N PRO A 40 16.32 -3.86 -14.94
CA PRO A 40 17.19 -4.99 -14.63
C PRO A 40 16.53 -5.97 -13.65
N PRO A 41 16.91 -7.26 -13.71
CA PRO A 41 16.49 -8.26 -12.73
C PRO A 41 16.84 -7.80 -11.32
N ARG A 42 15.86 -7.86 -10.41
CA ARG A 42 16.00 -7.37 -9.05
C ARG A 42 14.96 -7.99 -8.14
N GLU A 43 15.37 -8.23 -6.90
CA GLU A 43 14.47 -8.55 -5.79
C GLU A 43 13.96 -7.26 -5.16
N ASP A 44 12.65 -7.08 -5.19
CA ASP A 44 11.93 -5.93 -4.68
C ASP A 44 10.85 -6.37 -3.69
N LYS A 45 10.34 -5.44 -2.88
CA LYS A 45 9.25 -5.72 -1.95
C LYS A 45 8.23 -4.59 -1.96
N PHE A 46 6.96 -4.98 -1.89
CA PHE A 46 5.85 -4.07 -1.61
C PHE A 46 5.37 -4.30 -0.20
N VAL A 47 5.18 -3.22 0.56
CA VAL A 47 4.64 -3.26 1.92
C VAL A 47 3.30 -2.54 1.89
N VAL A 48 2.23 -3.30 2.13
CA VAL A 48 0.87 -2.78 2.23
C VAL A 48 0.55 -2.65 3.70
N GLN A 49 0.38 -1.43 4.19
CA GLN A 49 0.04 -1.13 5.58
C GLN A 49 -1.41 -0.67 5.66
N TRP A 50 -2.12 -1.05 6.72
CA TRP A 50 -3.46 -0.53 6.99
C TRP A 50 -3.63 -0.02 8.42
N ALA A 51 -4.51 0.96 8.57
CA ALA A 51 -4.95 1.51 9.85
C ALA A 51 -6.48 1.57 9.89
N GLU A 52 -7.07 1.36 11.07
CA GLU A 52 -8.49 1.67 11.28
C GLU A 52 -8.63 3.16 11.54
N VAL A 53 -9.47 3.85 10.78
CA VAL A 53 -9.71 5.28 10.97
C VAL A 53 -11.20 5.58 11.15
N PRO A 54 -11.55 6.68 11.86
CA PRO A 54 -12.89 7.23 11.84
C PRO A 54 -13.35 7.52 10.41
N ASP A 55 -14.66 7.48 10.17
CA ASP A 55 -15.20 7.72 8.83
C ASP A 55 -15.02 9.19 8.39
N GLU A 56 -14.86 10.10 9.36
CA GLU A 56 -14.55 11.53 9.19
C GLU A 56 -13.05 11.82 8.95
N GLU A 57 -12.18 10.81 9.01
CA GLU A 57 -10.75 11.03 8.81
C GLU A 57 -10.43 11.16 7.33
N ASP A 58 -9.97 12.36 6.93
CA ASP A 58 -9.66 12.71 5.55
C ASP A 58 -8.14 12.69 5.25
N ASP A 59 -7.27 12.96 6.23
CA ASP A 59 -5.82 13.01 5.96
C ASP A 59 -5.27 11.60 5.75
N PRO A 60 -4.81 11.19 4.54
CA PRO A 60 -4.32 9.86 4.21
C PRO A 60 -3.04 9.42 4.95
N GLN A 61 -2.34 10.33 5.63
CA GLN A 61 -1.02 10.06 6.22
C GLN A 61 -0.99 10.12 7.75
N ALA A 62 -1.89 10.85 8.40
CA ALA A 62 -1.96 11.00 9.86
C ALA A 62 -1.75 9.70 10.68
N PRO A 63 -2.51 8.60 10.46
CA PRO A 63 -2.37 7.39 11.25
C PRO A 63 -1.04 6.66 11.02
N PHE A 64 -0.46 6.76 9.83
CA PHE A 64 0.83 6.13 9.54
C PHE A 64 2.01 6.92 10.12
N LYS A 65 1.90 8.25 10.23
CA LYS A 65 2.88 9.08 10.94
C LYS A 65 2.84 8.85 12.45
N ALA A 66 1.65 8.60 13.00
CA ALA A 66 1.45 8.31 14.41
C ALA A 66 1.81 6.86 14.81
N GLY A 67 2.22 6.01 13.86
CA GLY A 67 2.47 4.59 14.11
C GLY A 67 1.20 3.78 14.43
N ALA A 68 0.02 4.32 14.14
CA ALA A 68 -1.28 3.70 14.38
C ALA A 68 -1.68 2.68 13.30
N GLN A 69 -0.69 2.07 12.63
CA GLN A 69 -0.97 0.97 11.71
C GLN A 69 -1.49 -0.25 12.49
N ALA A 70 -2.64 -0.75 12.07
CA ALA A 70 -3.25 -1.95 12.65
C ALA A 70 -2.57 -3.23 12.13
N GLY A 71 -1.88 -3.15 10.99
CA GLY A 71 -1.09 -4.26 10.46
C GLY A 71 -0.42 -3.94 9.14
N GLU A 72 0.40 -4.87 8.68
CA GLU A 72 1.07 -4.81 7.39
C GLU A 72 1.19 -6.19 6.73
N VAL A 73 1.22 -6.20 5.39
CA VAL A 73 1.56 -7.36 4.57
C VAL A 73 2.75 -6.99 3.70
N ILE A 74 3.73 -7.89 3.65
CA ILE A 74 4.92 -7.77 2.80
C ILE A 74 4.76 -8.73 1.62
N LEU A 75 4.83 -8.18 0.42
CA LEU A 75 4.77 -8.90 -0.85
C LEU A 75 6.18 -8.88 -1.47
N PRO A 76 6.97 -9.95 -1.32
CA PRO A 76 8.24 -10.08 -2.02
C PRO A 76 7.99 -10.31 -3.52
N VAL A 77 8.71 -9.59 -4.37
CA VAL A 77 8.60 -9.68 -5.83
C VAL A 77 9.99 -9.83 -6.41
N LYS A 78 10.19 -10.89 -7.20
CA LYS A 78 11.43 -11.13 -7.94
C LYS A 78 11.16 -10.88 -9.41
N ALA A 79 11.83 -9.90 -9.99
CA ALA A 79 11.87 -9.71 -11.43
C ALA A 79 13.11 -10.43 -11.98
N GLU A 80 12.90 -11.35 -12.92
CA GLU A 80 13.93 -12.12 -13.63
C GLU A 80 14.07 -11.66 -15.08
#